data_AF-A0A5B8EEL1-F1
#
_entry.id   AF-A0A5B8EEL1-F1
#
_cell.length_a   1.000
_cell.length_b   1.000
_cell.length_c   1.000
_cell.angle_alpha   90.00
_cell.angle_beta   90.00
_cell.angle_gamma   90.00
#
_symmetry.space_group_name_H-M   'P 1'
#
loop_
_entity.id
_entity.type
_entity.pdbx_description
1 polymer ?
#
loop_
_entity_poly.entity_id
_entity_poly.type
_entity_poly.pdbx_seq_one_letter_code
_entity_poly.pdbx_strand_id
1 'polypeptide(L)' 'MSDWIQETLYANGTLINKLGIRDAQDLAKKEFEITAQRELFLLNQRIKIKDISAFAKINAFLFSPLYD' A
#
# COMPACT_ATOMS: atom_id res chain seq x y z
N MET A 1 17.82 3.25 18.42
CA MET A 1 17.11 3.36 17.12
C MET A 1 16.42 2.02 16.94
N SER A 2 15.09 1.98 16.78
CA SER A 2 14.47 0.72 16.35
C SER A 2 15.02 0.40 14.96
N ASP A 3 15.28 -0.88 14.71
CA ASP A 3 15.82 -1.34 13.43
C ASP A 3 14.65 -1.39 12.43
N TRP A 4 14.15 -0.20 12.07
CA TRP A 4 12.96 -0.01 11.23
C TRP A 4 13.02 -0.79 9.91
N ILE A 5 14.23 -1.12 9.46
CA ILE A 5 14.49 -1.99 8.32
C ILE A 5 13.93 -3.40 8.58
N GLN A 6 14.18 -3.98 9.76
CA GLN A 6 13.64 -5.29 10.14
C GLN A 6 12.13 -5.27 10.38
N GLU A 7 11.58 -4.11 10.75
CA GLU A 7 10.15 -3.90 10.95
C GLU A 7 9.39 -3.72 9.62
N THR A 8 10.10 -3.41 8.52
CA THR A 8 9.48 -3.09 7.22
C THR A 8 9.85 -4.07 6.11
N LEU A 9 10.98 -4.78 6.22
CA LEU A 9 11.47 -5.70 5.21
C LEU A 9 11.66 -7.11 5.77
N TYR A 10 11.31 -8.10 4.95
CA TYR A 10 11.79 -9.45 5.13
C TYR A 10 13.32 -9.52 4.89
N ALA A 11 13.95 -10.60 5.35
CA ALA A 11 15.39 -10.82 5.20
C ALA A 11 15.88 -10.79 3.73
N ASN A 12 14.99 -11.03 2.76
CA ASN A 12 15.29 -10.97 1.33
C ASN A 12 15.01 -9.59 0.71
N GLY A 13 14.74 -8.55 1.51
CA GLY A 13 14.52 -7.19 1.05
C GLY A 13 13.12 -6.91 0.49
N THR A 14 12.18 -7.86 0.57
CA THR A 14 10.78 -7.64 0.18
C THR A 14 10.01 -7.00 1.33
N LEU A 15 9.12 -6.05 1.04
CA LEU A 15 8.29 -5.40 2.05
C LEU A 15 7.42 -6.41 2.80
N ILE A 16 7.38 -6.27 4.12
CA ILE A 16 6.43 -7.01 4.96
C ILE A 16 5.02 -6.56 4.58
N ASN A 17 4.19 -7.51 4.21
CA ASN A 17 2.84 -7.27 3.71
C ASN A 17 1.87 -8.31 4.30
N LYS A 18 0.60 -7.91 4.43
CA LYS A 18 -0.50 -8.72 4.97
C LYS A 18 -0.78 -9.99 4.18
N LEU A 19 -0.33 -10.06 2.93
CA LEU A 19 -0.49 -11.22 2.05
C LEU A 19 0.60 -12.29 2.27
N GLY A 20 1.64 -11.99 3.06
CA GLY A 20 2.75 -12.90 3.31
C GLY A 20 3.66 -13.15 2.10
N ILE A 21 3.54 -12.35 1.02
CA ILE A 21 4.28 -12.54 -0.23
C ILE A 21 5.75 -12.21 0.01
N ARG A 22 6.64 -13.14 -0.37
CA ARG A 22 8.10 -13.00 -0.20
C ARG A 22 8.84 -12.65 -1.48
N ASP A 23 8.25 -12.90 -2.66
CA ASP A 23 8.86 -12.49 -3.92
C ASP A 23 8.49 -11.04 -4.25
N ALA A 24 9.48 -10.20 -4.53
CA ALA A 24 9.26 -8.77 -4.76
C ALA A 24 8.48 -8.49 -6.06
N GLN A 25 8.66 -9.31 -7.09
CA GLN A 25 7.95 -9.10 -8.37
C GLN A 25 6.48 -9.50 -8.24
N ASP A 26 6.19 -10.59 -7.53
CA ASP A 26 4.82 -11.01 -7.28
C ASP A 26 4.10 -10.07 -6.31
N LEU A 27 4.83 -9.52 -5.32
CA LEU A 27 4.30 -8.47 -4.46
C LEU A 27 3.90 -7.25 -5.29
N ALA A 28 4.81 -6.74 -6.13
CA ALA A 28 4.55 -5.56 -6.95
C ALA A 28 3.33 -5.73 -7.88
N LYS A 29 3.15 -6.93 -8.48
CA LYS A 29 1.96 -7.25 -9.28
C LYS A 29 0.69 -7.18 -8.44
N LYS A 30 0.69 -7.78 -7.24
CA LYS A 30 -0.47 -7.79 -6.35
C LYS A 30 -0.78 -6.42 -5.78
N GLU A 31 0.24 -5.64 -5.44
CA GLU A 31 0.10 -4.25 -5.02
C GLU A 31 -0.59 -3.43 -6.11
N PHE A 32 -0.13 -3.55 -7.35
CA PHE A 32 -0.74 -2.85 -8.48
C PHE A 32 -2.22 -3.23 -8.66
N GLU A 33 -2.53 -4.54 -8.70
CA GLU A 33 -3.92 -5.01 -8.87
C GLU A 33 -4.86 -4.45 -7.79
N ILE A 34 -4.45 -4.52 -6.52
CA ILE A 34 -5.26 -4.09 -5.38
C ILE A 34 -5.43 -2.57 -5.38
N THR A 35 -4.34 -1.82 -5.57
CA THR A 35 -4.39 -0.36 -5.57
C THR A 35 -5.18 0.18 -6.75
N ALA A 36 -5.04 -0.39 -7.96
CA ALA A 36 -5.80 0.02 -9.13
C ALA A 36 -7.31 -0.16 -8.97
N GLN A 37 -7.77 -1.28 -8.39
CA GLN A 37 -9.19 -1.51 -8.10
C GLN A 37 -9.75 -0.46 -7.12
N ARG A 38 -8.96 -0.10 -6.11
CA ARG A 38 -9.34 0.87 -5.08
C ARG A 38 -9.30 2.30 -5.61
N GLU A 39 -8.34 2.61 -6.47
CA GLU A 39 -8.26 3.89 -7.16
C GLU A 39 -9.48 4.08 -8.07
N LEU A 40 -9.87 3.05 -8.84
CA LEU A 40 -11.10 3.07 -9.63
C LEU A 40 -12.34 3.34 -8.76
N PHE A 41 -12.42 2.73 -7.57
CA PHE A 41 -13.48 3.02 -6.61
C PHE A 41 -13.50 4.51 -6.20
N LEU A 42 -12.35 5.08 -5.85
CA LEU A 42 -12.25 6.50 -5.46
C LEU A 42 -12.62 7.45 -6.60
N LEU A 43 -12.19 7.16 -7.83
CA LEU A 43 -12.53 7.95 -9.03
C LEU A 43 -14.05 7.98 -9.26
N ASN A 44 -14.73 6.86 -9.08
CA ASN A 44 -16.18 6.77 -9.20
C ASN A 44 -16.93 7.58 -8.12
N GLN A 45 -16.31 7.84 -6.96
CA GLN A 45 -16.87 8.69 -5.91
C GLN A 45 -16.71 10.20 -6.17
N ARG A 46 -15.94 10.60 -7.19
CA ARG A 46 -15.67 12.02 -7.54
C ARG A 46 -15.19 12.85 -6.35
N ILE A 47 -14.32 12.27 -5.52
CA ILE A 47 -13.77 12.94 -4.33
C ILE A 47 -13.06 14.24 -4.71
N LYS A 48 -13.28 15.30 -3.91
CA LYS A 48 -12.60 16.59 -4.06
C LYS A 48 -11.48 16.72 -3.05
N ILE A 49 -10.24 16.81 -3.52
CA ILE A 49 -9.05 17.01 -2.70
C ILE A 49 -8.94 18.51 -2.39
N LYS A 50 -9.00 18.88 -1.10
CA LYS A 50 -8.98 20.28 -0.64
C LYS A 50 -7.66 20.68 0.01
N ASP A 51 -6.90 19.71 0.50
CA ASP A 51 -5.65 19.92 1.20
C ASP A 51 -4.81 18.63 1.18
N ILE A 52 -3.55 18.74 1.63
CA ILE A 52 -2.58 17.66 1.59
C ILE A 52 -2.92 16.48 2.52
N SER A 53 -3.69 16.71 3.60
CA SER A 53 -4.07 15.66 4.55
C SER A 53 -4.99 14.62 3.92
N ALA A 54 -5.71 14.98 2.85
CA ALA A 54 -6.50 14.05 2.07
C ALA A 54 -5.64 12.96 1.42
N PHE A 55 -4.39 13.25 1.03
CA PHE A 55 -3.49 12.24 0.46
C PHE A 55 -3.09 11.18 1.48
N ALA A 56 -2.94 11.53 2.76
CA ALA A 56 -2.69 10.54 3.80
C ALA A 56 -3.86 9.55 3.92
N LYS A 57 -5.10 10.05 3.84
CA LYS A 57 -6.31 9.21 3.86
C LYS A 57 -6.45 8.36 2.60
N ILE A 58 -6.15 8.94 1.42
CA ILE A 58 -6.16 8.21 0.15
C ILE A 58 -5.09 7.10 0.18
N ASN A 59 -3.88 7.39 0.64
CA ASN A 59 -2.81 6.41 0.75
C ASN A 59 -3.20 5.28 1.71
N ALA A 60 -3.69 5.61 2.91
CA ALA A 60 -4.20 4.61 3.84
C ALA A 60 -5.34 3.78 3.24
N PHE A 61 -6.25 4.43 2.49
CA PHE A 61 -7.30 3.70 1.78
C PHE A 61 -6.69 2.75 0.76
N LEU A 62 -5.83 3.19 -0.15
CA LEU A 62 -5.25 2.35 -1.20
C LEU A 62 -4.47 1.15 -0.65
N PHE A 63 -3.69 1.36 0.41
CA PHE A 63 -2.71 0.38 0.89
C PHE A 63 -3.10 -0.37 2.17
N SER A 64 -4.17 -0.02 2.87
CA SER A 64 -4.62 -0.74 4.08
C SER A 64 -4.84 -2.25 3.92
N PRO A 65 -5.19 -2.81 2.74
CA PRO A 65 -5.24 -4.25 2.55
C PRO A 65 -3.86 -4.92 2.47
N LEU A 66 -2.80 -4.15 2.18
CA LEU A 66 -1.44 -4.62 1.93
C LEU A 66 -0.52 -4.41 3.12
N TYR A 67 -0.65 -3.29 3.81
CA TYR A 67 0.27 -2.85 4.87
C TYR A 67 -0.47 -2.48 6.15
N ASP A 68 0.20 -2.67 7.29
CA ASP A 68 -0.25 -2.23 8.62
C ASP A 68 -0.05 -0.72 8.82
#